data_AF-A0A4Z2D5U0-F1
#
_entry.id   AF-A0A4Z2D5U0-F1
#
_cell.length_a   1.000
_cell.length_b   1.000
_cell.length_c   1.000
_cell.angle_alpha   90.00
_cell.angle_beta   90.00
_cell.angle_gamma   90.00
#
_symmetry.space_group_name_H-M   'P 1'
#
loop_
_entity.id
_entity.type
_entity.pdbx_description
1 polymer ?
#
loop_
_entity_poly.entity_id
_entity_poly.type
_entity_poly.pdbx_seq_one_letter_code
_entity_poly.pdbx_strand_id
1 'polypeptide(L)' 'MIYVYAARCIQLINIIISNSPTLLSVKNCFIRGSIVRYVQLPADECDTIELQNASRKEATVGKQPQN' A
#
# COMPACT_ATOMS: atom_id res chain seq x y z
N MET A 1 0.90 -3.30 13.23
CA MET A 1 -0.03 -2.42 12.49
C MET A 1 0.49 -2.27 11.08
N ILE A 2 0.22 -3.28 10.25
CA ILE A 2 0.64 -3.30 8.85
C ILE A 2 -0.48 -2.63 8.08
N TYR A 3 -0.16 -1.49 7.48
CA TYR A 3 -1.07 -0.60 6.77
C TYR A 3 -1.66 -1.29 5.55
N VAL A 4 -2.73 -2.06 5.77
CA VAL A 4 -3.60 -2.55 4.71
C VAL A 4 -4.90 -1.75 4.78
N TYR A 5 -4.81 -0.44 4.62
CA TYR A 5 -5.99 0.33 4.27
C TYR A 5 -6.27 0.07 2.80
N ALA A 6 -7.12 -0.94 2.55
CA ALA A 6 -7.86 -1.17 1.32
C ALA A 6 -7.13 -0.79 0.01
N ALA A 7 -5.94 -1.34 -0.24
CA ALA A 7 -5.25 -1.09 -1.51
C ALA A 7 -6.09 -1.71 -2.65
N ARG A 8 -6.69 -0.85 -3.47
CA ARG A 8 -7.53 -1.28 -4.60
C ARG A 8 -6.68 -2.00 -5.64
N CYS A 9 -5.55 -1.42 -6.03
CA CYS A 9 -4.42 -2.01 -6.78
C CYS A 9 -3.19 -1.10 -6.63
N ILE A 10 -1.99 -1.63 -6.86
CA ILE A 10 -0.72 -0.88 -6.75
C ILE A 10 -0.06 -0.85 -8.14
N GLN A 11 0.25 0.35 -8.62
CA GLN A 11 1.06 0.53 -9.82
C GLN A 11 2.51 0.79 -9.41
N LEU A 12 3.41 -0.08 -9.85
CA LEU A 12 4.83 0.02 -9.60
C LEU A 12 5.56 0.43 -10.88
N ILE A 13 6.48 1.37 -10.74
CA ILE A 13 7.30 1.93 -11.80
C ILE A 13 8.76 1.68 -11.43
N ASN A 14 9.58 1.21 -12.37
CA ASN A 14 10.99 0.85 -12.18
C ASN A 14 11.22 -0.23 -11.11
N ILE A 15 10.58 -1.38 -11.28
CA ILE A 15 10.77 -2.53 -10.39
C ILE A 15 12.14 -3.16 -10.64
N ILE A 16 12.82 -3.52 -9.55
CA ILE A 16 14.03 -4.35 -9.55
C ILE A 16 13.70 -5.63 -8.80
N ILE A 17 13.89 -6.78 -9.44
CA ILE A 17 13.53 -8.08 -8.90
C ILE A 17 14.80 -8.81 -8.52
N SER A 18 14.98 -9.03 -7.22
CA SER A 18 16.21 -9.59 -6.66
C SER A 18 16.35 -11.11 -6.83
N ASN A 19 15.26 -11.85 -7.08
CA ASN A 19 15.25 -13.31 -6.98
C ASN A 19 14.71 -14.07 -8.22
N SER A 20 14.53 -13.43 -9.38
CA SER A 20 14.10 -14.12 -10.60
C SER A 20 14.75 -13.54 -11.85
N PRO A 21 15.63 -14.29 -12.55
CA PRO A 21 16.33 -13.80 -13.74
C PRO A 21 15.40 -13.57 -14.95
N THR A 22 14.24 -14.23 -15.02
CA THR A 22 13.30 -14.12 -16.15
C THR A 22 12.42 -12.88 -16.12
N LEU A 23 12.29 -12.22 -14.97
CA LEU A 23 11.39 -11.07 -14.80
C LEU A 23 12.11 -9.71 -14.94
N LEU A 24 13.41 -9.73 -15.26
CA LEU A 24 14.27 -8.55 -15.42
C LEU A 24 13.83 -7.59 -16.54
N SER A 25 12.98 -8.03 -17.47
CA SER A 25 12.51 -7.18 -18.59
C SER A 25 11.31 -6.30 -18.22
N VAL A 26 10.66 -6.53 -17.07
CA VAL A 26 9.42 -5.82 -16.70
C VAL A 26 9.74 -4.64 -15.80
N LYS A 27 9.76 -3.43 -16.37
CA LYS A 27 10.00 -2.18 -15.62
C LYS A 27 8.75 -1.63 -14.94
N ASN A 28 7.59 -1.84 -15.54
CA ASN A 28 6.30 -1.35 -15.04
C ASN A 28 5.38 -2.55 -14.79
N CYS A 29 4.81 -2.65 -13.59
CA CYS A 29 3.88 -3.73 -13.25
C CYS A 29 2.69 -3.17 -12.47
N PHE A 30 1.54 -3.80 -12.69
CA PHE A 30 0.32 -3.55 -11.93
C PHE A 30 0.01 -4.76 -11.07
N ILE A 31 -0.04 -4.55 -9.75
CA ILE A 31 -0.30 -5.62 -8.78
C ILE A 31 -1.68 -5.42 -8.18
N ARG A 32 -2.54 -6.45 -8.29
CA ARG A 32 -3.85 -6.45 -7.64
C ARG A 32 -3.66 -6.43 -6.12
N GLY A 33 -4.30 -5.49 -5.43
CA GLY A 33 -4.08 -5.33 -3.99
C GLY A 33 -4.45 -6.56 -3.15
N SER A 34 -5.37 -7.41 -3.62
CA SER A 34 -5.80 -8.61 -2.91
C SER A 34 -4.73 -9.70 -2.79
N ILE A 35 -3.69 -9.69 -3.63
CA ILE A 35 -2.61 -10.69 -3.59
C ILE A 35 -1.38 -10.20 -2.82
N VAL A 36 -1.37 -8.93 -2.39
CA VAL A 36 -0.23 -8.32 -1.71
C VAL A 36 -0.29 -8.66 -0.23
N ARG A 37 0.76 -9.34 0.28
CA ARG A 37 0.87 -9.68 1.70
C ARG A 37 1.51 -8.56 2.50
N TYR A 38 2.63 -8.03 2.02
CA TYR A 38 3.40 -6.99 2.69
C TYR A 38 3.96 -6.01 1.67
N VAL A 39 4.02 -4.74 2.07
CA VAL A 39 4.75 -3.68 1.37
C VAL A 39 5.74 -3.12 2.37
N GLN A 40 7.03 -3.21 2.06
CA GLN A 40 8.07 -2.59 2.86
C GLN A 40 8.28 -1.16 2.34
N LEU A 41 8.17 -0.18 3.24
CA LEU A 41 8.44 1.22 2.96
C LEU A 41 9.61 1.69 3.82
N PRO A 42 10.43 2.65 3.35
CA PRO A 42 11.44 3.28 4.18
C PRO A 42 10.77 4.04 5.34
N ALA A 43 11.39 4.01 6.52
CA ALA A 43 10.84 4.64 7.72
C ALA A 43 10.81 6.17 7.60
N ASP A 44 11.80 6.76 6.93
CA ASP A 44 11.95 8.22 6.81
C ASP A 44 10.85 8.87 5.97
N GLU A 45 10.24 8.12 5.05
CA GLU A 45 9.12 8.60 4.21
C GLU A 45 7.76 8.33 4.86
N CYS A 46 7.73 7.74 6.06
CA CYS A 46 6.51 7.27 6.71
C CYS A 46 6.25 8.04 8.02
N ASP A 47 5.48 9.14 7.95
CA ASP A 47 5.06 9.86 9.14
C ASP A 47 3.91 9.12 9.86
N THR A 48 4.28 8.38 10.90
CA THR A 48 3.35 7.59 11.71
C THR A 48 2.31 8.44 12.46
N ILE A 49 2.62 9.70 12.79
CA ILE A 49 1.72 10.59 13.55
C ILE A 49 0.58 11.03 12.64
N GLU A 50 0.89 11.52 11.44
CA GLU A 50 -0.12 11.90 10.46
C GLU A 50 -0.98 10.71 10.03
N LEU A 51 -0.35 9.55 9.80
CA LEU A 51 -1.05 8.32 9.46
C LEU A 51 -2.06 7.89 10.55
N GLN A 52 -1.69 8.00 11.82
CA GLN A 52 -2.62 7.71 12.93
C GLN A 52 -3.78 8.70 12.98
N ASN A 53 -3.51 9.99 12.80
CA ASN A 53 -4.53 11.03 12.80
C ASN A 53 -5.53 10.85 11.65
N ALA A 54 -5.02 10.58 10.44
CA ALA A 54 -5.84 10.29 9.26
C ALA A 54 -6.70 9.04 9.48
N SER A 55 -6.12 7.95 10.01
CA SER A 55 -6.85 6.71 10.28
C SER A 55 -7.96 6.89 11.32
N ARG A 56 -7.73 7.66 12.40
CA ARG A 56 -8.77 7.99 13.38
C ARG A 56 -9.92 8.78 12.74
N LYS A 57 -9.60 9.74 11.87
CA LYS A 57 -10.60 10.54 11.14
C LYS A 57 -11.44 9.68 10.21
N GLU A 58 -10.81 8.80 9.44
CA GLU A 58 -11.52 7.89 8.54
C GLU A 58 -12.45 6.92 9.30
N ALA A 59 -12.00 6.39 10.44
CA ALA A 59 -12.81 5.51 11.29
C ALA A 59 -14.03 6.20 11.90
N THR A 60 -14.00 7.53 12.06
CA THR A 60 -15.16 8.32 12.51
C THR A 60 -16.11 8.66 11.36
N VAL A 61 -15.58 8.94 10.16
CA VAL A 61 -16.38 9.24 8.96
C VAL A 61 -17.11 7.99 8.42
N GLY A 62 -16.51 6.80 8.51
CA GLY A 62 -17.14 5.54 8.09
C GLY A 62 -18.30 5.05 8.97
N LYS A 63 -18.65 5.77 10.03
CA LYS A 63 -19.75 5.47 10.95
C LYS A 63 -20.96 6.40 10.80
N GLN A 64 -21.15 7.07 9.66
CA GLN A 64 -22.46 7.68 9.43
C GLN A 64 -23.48 6.58 9.12
N PRO A 65 -24.52 6.38 9.96
CA PRO A 65 -25.61 5.50 9.63
C PRO A 65 -26.25 6.03 8.34
N GLN A 66 -26.19 5.20 7.31
CA GLN A 66 -26.92 5.34 6.07
C GLN A 66 -28.41 5.31 6.47
N ASN A 67 -29.02 6.49 6.55
CA ASN A 67 -30.45 6.67 6.79
C ASN A 67 -31.17 6.58 5.45
#